data_AF-A0A956J3A6-F1
#
_entry.id   AF-A0A956J3A6-F1
#
_cell.length_a   1.000
_cell.length_b   1.000
_cell.length_c   1.000
_cell.angle_alpha   90.00
_cell.angle_beta   90.00
_cell.angle_gamma   90.00
#
_symmetry.space_group_name_H-M   'P 1'
#
loop_
_entity.id
_entity.type
_entity.pdbx_description
1 polymer ?
#
loop_
_entity_poly.entity_id
_entity_poly.type
_entity_poly.pdbx_seq_one_letter_code
_entity_poly.pdbx_strand_id
1 'polypeptide(L)'
;MFNRLLVLACVVGLSACGSPPQPTAPDPEPEIEEPTPAPEPMPEPESSEEDEASAEPEKPAVPEPEFKPGMSVNEAVNAVPTGTERMNLDPAALSKPLSEFALYEACKPSARQKWTVRVAIWQGKAVGVDIDATPKNDKFVACVDERVRALEWKDKVPSLNTVEYSF
;
A
#
# COMPACT_ATOMS: atom_id res chain seq x y z
N MET A 1 27.76 21.68 46.96
CA MET A 1 26.87 20.88 47.84
C MET A 1 26.91 19.45 47.34
N PHE A 2 27.48 18.56 48.14
CA PHE A 2 27.59 17.12 47.92
C PHE A 2 26.25 16.42 48.25
N ASN A 3 26.13 15.19 47.74
CA ASN A 3 25.21 14.11 48.17
C ASN A 3 23.73 14.20 47.75
N ARG A 4 23.29 13.26 46.89
CA ARG A 4 22.95 11.90 47.31
C ARG A 4 22.77 10.95 46.12
N LEU A 5 23.70 10.00 46.04
CA LEU A 5 23.57 8.67 45.48
C LEU A 5 22.77 7.80 46.46
N LEU A 6 21.81 6.98 46.00
CA LEU A 6 21.51 5.61 46.46
C LEU A 6 20.24 5.11 45.70
N VAL A 7 20.33 4.09 44.83
CA VAL A 7 20.16 2.63 45.15
C VAL A 7 18.69 2.29 45.40
N LEU A 8 18.08 1.20 44.95
CA LEU A 8 18.35 0.05 44.06
C LEU A 8 17.11 -0.85 44.28
N ALA A 9 16.69 -1.59 43.25
CA ALA A 9 15.92 -2.84 43.33
C ALA A 9 14.47 -2.84 43.88
N CYS A 10 13.53 -3.29 43.05
CA CYS A 10 13.04 -4.67 43.18
C CYS A 10 12.21 -5.05 41.95
N VAL A 11 12.79 -5.96 41.16
CA VAL A 11 12.15 -6.72 40.10
C VAL A 11 11.52 -7.96 40.75
N VAL A 12 10.19 -8.08 40.67
CA VAL A 12 9.44 -9.34 40.80
C VAL A 12 8.22 -9.12 39.87
N GLY A 13 8.14 -9.66 38.65
CA GLY A 13 8.42 -11.04 38.28
C GLY A 13 7.15 -11.89 38.38
N LEU A 14 6.01 -11.41 37.83
CA LEU A 14 4.81 -12.23 37.66
C LEU A 14 5.01 -13.14 36.45
N SER A 15 5.52 -14.33 36.72
CA SER A 15 5.69 -15.40 35.74
C SER A 15 4.35 -15.82 35.16
N ALA A 16 4.31 -15.79 33.83
CA ALA A 16 3.25 -16.23 32.97
C ALA A 16 2.89 -17.72 33.20
N CYS A 17 1.60 -18.00 33.37
CA CYS A 17 1.03 -19.31 33.12
C CYS A 17 0.44 -19.25 31.71
N GLY A 18 1.25 -19.62 30.72
CA GLY A 18 0.84 -19.72 29.32
C GLY A 18 1.33 -21.05 28.80
N SER A 19 0.40 -22.00 28.66
CA SER A 19 0.64 -23.35 28.15
C SER A 19 1.44 -23.33 26.84
N PRO A 20 2.43 -24.23 26.66
CA PRO A 20 3.07 -24.41 25.37
C PRO A 20 2.09 -25.09 24.39
N PRO A 21 1.99 -24.65 23.13
CA PRO A 21 1.40 -25.47 22.08
C PRO A 21 2.27 -26.71 21.84
N GLN A 22 1.61 -27.86 21.72
CA GLN A 22 2.22 -29.14 21.40
C GLN A 22 2.96 -29.07 20.06
N PRO A 23 4.18 -29.62 19.94
CA PRO A 23 4.79 -29.89 18.65
C PRO A 23 4.06 -31.10 18.04
N THR A 24 3.24 -30.86 17.01
CA THR A 24 2.84 -31.92 16.10
C THR A 24 4.08 -32.36 15.34
N ALA A 25 4.58 -33.56 15.64
CA ALA A 25 5.59 -34.23 14.85
C ALA A 25 5.04 -34.52 13.44
N PRO A 26 5.77 -34.18 12.36
CA PRO A 26 5.58 -34.84 11.08
C PRO A 26 6.36 -36.16 11.11
N ASP A 27 5.63 -37.27 11.19
CA ASP A 27 6.11 -38.60 10.79
C ASP A 27 5.74 -38.79 9.28
N PRO A 28 6.26 -39.82 8.59
CA PRO A 28 7.35 -39.73 7.63
C PRO A 28 6.88 -39.96 6.17
N GLU A 29 7.79 -39.64 5.25
CA GLU A 29 7.80 -40.09 3.85
C GLU A 29 7.70 -41.64 3.75
N PRO A 30 7.03 -42.18 2.72
CA PRO A 30 7.78 -42.88 1.67
C PRO A 30 7.20 -42.58 0.26
N GLU A 31 8.04 -42.25 -0.73
CA GLU A 31 8.79 -43.16 -1.61
C GLU A 31 8.11 -43.26 -2.99
N ILE A 32 8.64 -42.46 -3.92
CA ILE A 32 9.04 -42.78 -5.31
C ILE A 32 8.19 -43.82 -6.06
N GLU A 33 7.55 -43.41 -7.15
CA GLU A 33 7.55 -44.16 -8.42
C GLU A 33 7.45 -43.19 -9.62
N GLU A 34 8.58 -43.00 -10.33
CA GLU A 34 8.59 -42.73 -11.77
C GLU A 34 8.64 -44.10 -12.48
N PRO A 35 7.95 -44.30 -13.62
CA PRO A 35 8.60 -43.97 -14.90
C PRO A 35 7.67 -43.47 -16.02
N THR A 36 8.22 -42.56 -16.83
CA THR A 36 7.84 -42.19 -18.22
C THR A 36 7.59 -43.42 -19.13
N PRO A 37 6.79 -43.31 -20.22
CA PRO A 37 7.33 -42.74 -21.46
C PRO A 37 6.34 -41.92 -22.32
N ALA A 38 6.89 -40.96 -23.08
CA ALA A 38 6.24 -40.31 -24.23
C ALA A 38 6.14 -41.25 -25.45
N PRO A 39 5.22 -40.97 -26.40
CA PRO A 39 5.70 -40.41 -27.68
C PRO A 39 4.77 -39.35 -28.33
N GLU A 40 5.37 -38.38 -29.03
CA GLU A 40 4.77 -37.49 -30.05
C GLU A 40 4.43 -38.30 -31.35
N PRO A 41 3.90 -37.76 -32.49
CA PRO A 41 3.41 -36.40 -32.86
C PRO A 41 2.06 -36.32 -33.65
N MET A 42 1.43 -35.12 -33.68
CA MET A 42 0.64 -34.44 -34.75
C MET A 42 -0.61 -35.13 -35.41
N PRO A 43 -1.69 -34.39 -35.78
CA PRO A 43 -1.63 -33.23 -36.68
C PRO A 43 -2.46 -31.99 -36.28
N GLU A 44 -2.02 -30.84 -36.79
CA GLU A 44 -2.83 -29.63 -37.01
C GLU A 44 -4.02 -29.94 -37.94
N PRO A 45 -5.17 -29.30 -37.68
CA PRO A 45 -5.93 -28.71 -38.75
C PRO A 45 -5.86 -27.19 -38.64
N GLU A 46 -5.25 -26.61 -39.68
CA GLU A 46 -5.56 -25.25 -40.12
C GLU A 46 -7.07 -25.06 -40.31
N SER A 47 -7.48 -23.80 -40.29
CA SER A 47 -8.72 -23.27 -40.84
C SER A 47 -9.95 -23.37 -39.92
N SER A 48 -10.37 -22.25 -39.34
CA SER A 48 -11.20 -21.27 -40.05
C SER A 48 -11.53 -20.10 -39.11
N GLU A 49 -11.36 -18.89 -39.64
CA GLU A 49 -12.02 -17.68 -39.15
C GLU A 49 -13.51 -17.96 -38.89
N GLU A 50 -13.98 -17.71 -37.67
CA GLU A 50 -15.35 -17.27 -37.48
C GLU A 50 -15.36 -16.18 -36.40
N ASP A 51 -15.49 -14.98 -36.92
CA ASP A 51 -15.70 -13.70 -36.29
C ASP A 51 -17.02 -13.73 -35.51
N GLU A 52 -17.04 -14.36 -34.33
CA GLU A 52 -18.05 -14.01 -33.33
C GLU A 52 -17.52 -12.81 -32.56
N ALA A 53 -17.80 -11.65 -33.14
CA ALA A 53 -17.95 -10.39 -32.43
C ALA A 53 -18.97 -10.59 -31.29
N SER A 54 -18.49 -11.14 -30.18
CA SER A 54 -19.10 -10.99 -28.87
C SER A 54 -19.03 -9.49 -28.61
N ALA A 55 -20.13 -8.80 -28.93
CA ALA A 55 -20.36 -7.44 -28.50
C ALA A 55 -20.29 -7.44 -26.98
N GLU A 56 -19.09 -7.20 -26.46
CA GLU A 56 -18.86 -6.89 -25.06
C GLU A 56 -19.84 -5.76 -24.73
N PRO A 57 -20.75 -5.94 -23.76
CA PRO A 57 -21.69 -4.90 -23.42
C PRO A 57 -20.87 -3.65 -23.05
N GLU A 58 -20.98 -2.59 -23.84
CA GLU A 58 -20.40 -1.28 -23.52
C GLU A 58 -20.87 -0.94 -22.10
N LYS A 59 -19.98 -1.12 -21.11
CA LYS A 59 -20.22 -0.70 -19.74
C LYS A 59 -20.68 0.76 -19.82
N PRO A 60 -21.82 1.13 -19.22
CA PRO A 60 -22.27 2.51 -19.18
C PRO A 60 -21.10 3.39 -18.75
N ALA A 61 -20.76 4.39 -19.57
CA ALA A 61 -19.65 5.29 -19.29
C ALA A 61 -19.95 6.04 -17.97
N VAL A 62 -19.37 5.55 -16.87
CA VAL A 62 -19.40 6.24 -15.58
C VAL A 62 -18.61 7.54 -15.78
N PRO A 63 -19.18 8.72 -15.45
CA PRO A 63 -18.47 9.97 -15.62
C PRO A 63 -17.13 9.93 -14.86
N GLU A 64 -16.05 10.40 -15.50
CA GLU A 64 -14.76 10.49 -14.83
C GLU A 64 -14.84 11.48 -13.64
N PRO A 65 -14.23 11.15 -12.49
CA PRO A 65 -14.23 12.04 -11.33
C PRO A 65 -13.41 13.30 -11.59
N GLU A 66 -13.93 14.45 -11.16
CA GLU A 66 -13.22 15.72 -11.18
C GLU A 66 -12.51 15.98 -9.86
N PHE A 67 -11.18 16.14 -9.91
CA PHE A 67 -10.38 16.47 -8.74
C PHE A 67 -9.89 17.92 -8.76
N LYS A 68 -10.17 18.67 -7.68
CA LYS A 68 -9.66 20.03 -7.49
C LYS A 68 -8.25 20.01 -6.85
N PRO A 69 -7.38 20.96 -7.19
CA PRO A 69 -6.10 21.12 -6.51
C PRO A 69 -6.29 21.39 -5.01
N GLY A 70 -5.45 20.77 -4.18
CA GLY A 70 -5.45 20.99 -2.73
C GLY A 70 -6.53 20.22 -1.95
N MET A 71 -7.26 19.31 -2.58
CA MET A 71 -8.21 18.47 -1.86
C MET A 71 -7.52 17.54 -0.84
N SER A 72 -8.25 17.26 0.23
CA SER A 72 -7.96 16.21 1.21
C SER A 72 -8.25 14.81 0.62
N VAL A 73 -7.80 13.77 1.31
CA VAL A 73 -8.09 12.37 0.94
C VAL A 73 -9.60 12.13 0.98
N ASN A 74 -10.29 12.60 2.01
CA ASN A 74 -11.73 12.42 2.15
C ASN A 74 -12.52 13.13 1.02
N GLU A 75 -12.13 14.35 0.66
CA GLU A 75 -12.75 15.05 -0.46
C GLU A 75 -12.55 14.31 -1.79
N ALA A 76 -11.34 13.78 -2.04
CA ALA A 76 -11.07 12.97 -3.23
C ALA A 76 -11.90 11.67 -3.25
N VAL A 77 -12.06 11.00 -2.10
CA VAL A 77 -12.91 9.80 -1.99
C VAL A 77 -14.37 10.11 -2.32
N ASN A 78 -14.87 11.26 -1.86
CA ASN A 78 -16.25 11.69 -2.10
C ASN A 78 -16.49 12.20 -3.54
N ALA A 79 -15.43 12.61 -4.25
CA ALA A 79 -15.52 13.05 -5.64
C ALA A 79 -15.69 11.89 -6.64
N VAL A 80 -15.41 10.65 -6.22
CA VAL A 80 -15.54 9.46 -7.09
C VAL A 80 -16.99 8.98 -7.14
N PRO A 81 -17.61 8.92 -8.34
CA PRO A 81 -18.97 8.42 -8.51
C PRO A 81 -19.13 6.98 -8.02
N THR A 82 -20.30 6.67 -7.48
CA THR A 82 -20.67 5.29 -7.15
C THR A 82 -20.78 4.48 -8.45
N GLY A 83 -20.09 3.34 -8.53
CA GLY A 83 -20.05 2.49 -9.73
C GLY A 83 -18.74 2.57 -10.52
N THR A 84 -17.84 3.48 -10.17
CA THR A 84 -16.46 3.44 -10.66
C THR A 84 -15.77 2.16 -10.18
N GLU A 85 -15.13 1.44 -11.09
CA GLU A 85 -14.39 0.21 -10.80
C GLU A 85 -13.25 0.50 -9.81
N ARG A 86 -13.30 -0.12 -8.62
CA ARG A 86 -12.22 -0.03 -7.63
C ARG A 86 -11.28 -1.20 -7.79
N MET A 87 -10.08 -0.92 -8.27
CA MET A 87 -8.99 -1.88 -8.28
C MET A 87 -8.07 -1.57 -7.10
N ASN A 88 -8.06 -2.45 -6.10
CA ASN A 88 -7.13 -2.32 -5.00
C ASN A 88 -5.74 -2.76 -5.48
N LEU A 89 -4.78 -1.83 -5.43
CA LEU A 89 -3.38 -2.16 -5.64
C LEU A 89 -2.72 -2.57 -4.34
N ASP A 90 -1.55 -3.22 -4.47
CA ASP A 90 -0.69 -3.54 -3.35
C ASP A 90 -0.31 -2.26 -2.58
N PRO A 91 -0.69 -2.13 -1.29
CA PRO A 91 -0.33 -0.99 -0.46
C PRO A 91 1.19 -0.80 -0.34
N ALA A 92 1.98 -1.87 -0.45
CA ALA A 92 3.45 -1.78 -0.41
C ALA A 92 4.00 -1.05 -1.65
N ALA A 93 3.42 -1.27 -2.83
CA ALA A 93 3.80 -0.55 -4.05
C ALA A 93 3.42 0.94 -3.97
N LEU A 94 2.24 1.25 -3.44
CA LEU A 94 1.76 2.64 -3.31
C LEU A 94 2.52 3.43 -2.25
N SER A 95 2.91 2.79 -1.14
CA SER A 95 3.66 3.42 -0.04
C SER A 95 5.16 3.54 -0.32
N LYS A 96 5.71 2.74 -1.25
CA LYS A 96 7.15 2.74 -1.53
C LYS A 96 7.70 4.14 -1.85
N PRO A 97 7.14 4.93 -2.79
CA PRO A 97 7.61 6.29 -3.04
C PRO A 97 7.48 7.21 -1.82
N LEU A 98 6.46 6.98 -0.98
CA LEU A 98 6.22 7.78 0.22
C LEU A 98 7.22 7.47 1.33
N SER A 99 7.84 6.30 1.34
CA SER A 99 8.84 5.91 2.34
C SER A 99 10.24 6.47 2.08
N GLU A 100 10.48 7.02 0.89
CA GLU A 100 11.78 7.58 0.54
C GLU A 100 12.02 8.91 1.25
N PHE A 101 12.81 8.89 2.33
CA PHE A 101 13.08 10.08 3.15
C PHE A 101 13.66 11.26 2.33
N ALA A 102 14.41 10.96 1.27
CA ALA A 102 14.98 11.94 0.34
C ALA A 102 13.92 12.90 -0.25
N LEU A 103 12.67 12.44 -0.39
CA LEU A 103 11.55 13.27 -0.84
C LEU A 103 11.30 14.46 0.09
N TYR A 104 11.56 14.29 1.39
CA TYR A 104 11.19 15.23 2.44
C TYR A 104 12.38 16.01 3.00
N GLU A 105 13.62 15.70 2.60
CA GLU A 105 14.83 16.37 3.11
C GLU A 105 14.76 17.90 2.95
N ALA A 106 14.24 18.37 1.82
CA ALA A 106 14.05 19.79 1.54
C ALA A 106 13.10 20.48 2.55
N CYS A 107 12.17 19.72 3.13
CA CYS A 107 11.21 20.19 4.14
C CYS A 107 11.80 20.22 5.56
N LYS A 108 13.03 19.73 5.73
CA LYS A 108 13.79 19.74 7.00
C LYS A 108 12.96 19.14 8.17
N PRO A 109 12.50 17.88 8.06
CA PRO A 109 11.81 17.20 9.15
C PRO A 109 12.65 17.22 10.42
N SER A 110 12.02 17.52 11.55
CA SER A 110 12.70 17.44 12.84
C SER A 110 12.78 15.99 13.32
N ALA A 111 13.93 15.56 13.82
CA ALA A 111 14.12 14.21 14.36
C ALA A 111 13.22 13.88 15.57
N ARG A 112 12.58 14.88 16.18
CA ARG A 112 11.64 14.71 17.30
C ARG A 112 10.17 14.81 16.88
N GLN A 113 9.90 15.08 15.61
CA GLN A 113 8.56 15.27 15.07
C GLN A 113 8.08 13.96 14.46
N LYS A 114 6.92 13.47 14.94
CA LYS A 114 6.21 12.35 14.33
C LYS A 114 5.22 12.88 13.32
N TRP A 115 5.05 12.21 12.20
CA TRP A 115 4.11 12.66 11.20
C TRP A 115 3.62 11.52 10.32
N THR A 116 2.41 11.69 9.80
CA THR A 116 1.71 10.71 8.99
C THR A 116 1.24 11.39 7.72
N VAL A 117 1.42 10.74 6.58
CA VAL A 117 0.91 11.16 5.28
C VAL A 117 -0.12 10.16 4.83
N ARG A 118 -1.32 10.65 4.51
CA ARG A 118 -2.33 9.92 3.75
C ARG A 118 -2.44 10.51 2.36
N VAL A 119 -2.51 9.65 1.35
CA VAL A 119 -2.60 10.05 -0.06
C VAL A 119 -3.70 9.27 -0.75
N ALA A 120 -4.55 9.97 -1.48
CA ALA A 120 -5.46 9.42 -2.47
C ALA A 120 -4.83 9.53 -3.86
N ILE A 121 -4.72 8.40 -4.57
CA ILE A 121 -4.04 8.27 -5.85
C ILE A 121 -5.07 7.90 -6.92
N TRP A 122 -5.07 8.63 -8.02
CA TRP A 122 -5.90 8.38 -9.21
C TRP A 122 -5.04 8.56 -10.47
N GLN A 123 -5.09 7.60 -11.39
CA GLN A 123 -4.29 7.57 -12.63
C GLN A 123 -2.79 7.82 -12.40
N GLY A 124 -2.28 7.35 -11.27
CA GLY A 124 -0.88 7.50 -10.88
C GLY A 124 -0.51 8.90 -10.35
N LYS A 125 -1.48 9.75 -10.00
CA LYS A 125 -1.27 11.08 -9.42
C LYS A 125 -1.93 11.21 -8.06
N ALA A 126 -1.31 11.98 -7.16
CA ALA A 126 -1.91 12.35 -5.89
C ALA A 126 -3.04 13.37 -6.10
N VAL A 127 -4.28 12.95 -5.86
CA VAL A 127 -5.49 13.78 -5.99
C VAL A 127 -6.01 14.27 -4.64
N GLY A 128 -5.64 13.60 -3.56
CA GLY A 128 -5.92 14.02 -2.19
C GLY A 128 -4.70 13.77 -1.30
N VAL A 129 -4.35 14.71 -0.43
CA VAL A 129 -3.22 14.58 0.49
C VAL A 129 -3.63 15.14 1.84
N ASP A 130 -3.41 14.37 2.89
CA ASP A 130 -3.59 14.79 4.29
C ASP A 130 -2.32 14.48 5.07
N ILE A 131 -1.81 15.47 5.81
CA ILE A 131 -0.58 15.31 6.58
C ILE A 131 -0.84 15.76 8.01
N ASP A 132 -0.65 14.83 8.94
CA ASP A 132 -0.71 15.09 10.36
C ASP A 132 0.71 15.13 10.93
N ALA A 133 1.05 16.17 11.67
CA ALA A 133 2.37 16.29 12.27
C ALA A 133 2.28 16.70 13.75
N THR A 134 3.07 16.05 14.59
CA THR A 134 3.12 16.28 16.04
C THR A 134 4.56 16.52 16.50
N PRO A 135 4.88 17.71 17.06
CA PRO A 135 4.01 18.88 17.22
C PRO A 135 3.60 19.49 15.86
N LYS A 136 2.48 20.22 15.85
CA LYS A 136 1.94 20.83 14.62
C LYS A 136 2.92 21.86 14.05
N ASN A 137 3.17 21.76 12.74
CA ASN A 137 4.04 22.67 11.99
C ASN A 137 3.50 22.85 10.57
N ASP A 138 2.76 23.94 10.34
CA ASP A 138 2.06 24.18 9.08
C ASP A 138 3.02 24.40 7.89
N LYS A 139 4.22 24.95 8.14
CA LYS A 139 5.23 25.12 7.09
C LYS A 139 5.80 23.78 6.61
N PHE A 140 6.01 22.86 7.56
CA PHE A 140 6.42 21.50 7.24
C PHE A 140 5.33 20.77 6.46
N VAL A 141 4.07 20.84 6.95
CA VAL A 141 2.90 20.23 6.30
C VAL A 141 2.75 20.73 4.86
N ALA A 142 2.79 22.04 4.63
CA ALA A 142 2.68 22.60 3.28
C ALA A 142 3.82 22.15 2.35
N CYS A 143 5.06 22.10 2.86
CA CYS A 143 6.19 21.62 2.06
C CYS A 143 6.04 20.14 1.70
N VAL A 144 5.62 19.30 2.64
CA VAL A 144 5.40 17.87 2.39
C VAL A 144 4.27 17.69 1.38
N ASP A 145 3.18 18.45 1.49
CA ASP A 145 2.06 18.43 0.54
C ASP A 145 2.53 18.71 -0.90
N GLU A 146 3.32 19.77 -1.11
CA GLU A 146 3.89 20.09 -2.42
C GLU A 146 4.76 18.96 -2.98
N ARG A 147 5.60 18.34 -2.13
CA ARG A 147 6.48 17.23 -2.54
C ARG A 147 5.70 15.98 -2.91
N VAL A 148 4.71 15.61 -2.11
CA VAL A 148 3.87 14.44 -2.33
C VAL A 148 3.00 14.63 -3.57
N ARG A 149 2.46 15.82 -3.81
CA ARG A 149 1.67 16.13 -5.01
C ARG A 149 2.50 16.13 -6.30
N ALA A 150 3.80 16.34 -6.20
CA ALA A 150 4.73 16.25 -7.33
C ALA A 150 5.13 14.80 -7.67
N LEU A 151 4.74 13.81 -6.85
CA LEU A 151 5.00 12.40 -7.15
C LEU A 151 4.11 11.88 -8.28
N GLU A 152 4.70 11.04 -9.11
CA GLU A 152 3.98 10.25 -10.11
C GLU A 152 4.25 8.76 -9.84
N TRP A 153 3.17 7.99 -9.68
CA TRP A 153 3.23 6.54 -9.58
C TRP A 153 3.27 5.97 -10.99
N LYS A 154 4.34 5.22 -11.30
CA LYS A 154 4.55 4.62 -12.62
C LYS A 154 3.42 3.68 -13.02
N ASP A 155 2.90 2.95 -12.04
CA ASP A 155 1.72 2.13 -12.20
C ASP A 155 0.50 3.06 -12.23
N LYS A 156 0.07 3.43 -13.44
CA LYS A 156 -1.11 4.25 -13.64
C LYS A 156 -2.31 3.48 -13.11
N VAL A 157 -2.83 3.94 -11.99
CA VAL A 157 -3.94 3.27 -11.31
C VAL A 157 -5.26 3.76 -11.89
N PRO A 158 -6.03 2.97 -12.67
CA PRO A 158 -7.29 3.43 -13.26
C PRO A 158 -8.43 3.57 -12.23
N SER A 159 -8.10 3.51 -10.93
CA SER A 159 -9.06 3.61 -9.84
C SER A 159 -8.48 4.33 -8.62
N LEU A 160 -9.36 4.88 -7.79
CA LEU A 160 -8.95 5.61 -6.59
C LEU A 160 -8.43 4.64 -5.53
N ASN A 161 -7.18 4.82 -5.14
CA ASN A 161 -6.56 4.08 -4.04
C ASN A 161 -6.10 5.06 -2.95
N THR A 162 -6.15 4.62 -1.70
CA THR A 162 -5.68 5.42 -0.56
C THR A 162 -4.58 4.68 0.17
N VAL A 163 -3.49 5.38 0.49
CA VAL A 163 -2.36 4.81 1.23
C VAL A 163 -1.97 5.75 2.38
N GLU A 164 -1.57 5.18 3.51
CA GLU A 164 -1.05 5.89 4.67
C GLU A 164 0.38 5.44 4.96
N TYR A 165 1.26 6.38 5.31
CA TYR A 165 2.60 6.10 5.78
C TYR A 165 2.96 7.01 6.95
N SER A 166 3.59 6.46 7.99
CA SER A 166 3.95 7.18 9.22
C SER A 166 5.46 7.16 9.47
N PHE A 167 5.98 8.27 9.95
CA PHE A 167 7.38 8.55 10.27
C PHE A 167 7.59 8.90 11.75
#